data_AF-A0A059WW63-F1
#
_entry.id   AF-A0A059WW63-F1
#
_cell.length_a   1.000
_cell.length_b   1.000
_cell.length_c   1.000
_cell.angle_alpha   90.00
_cell.angle_beta   90.00
_cell.angle_gamma   90.00
#
_symmetry.space_group_name_H-M   'P 1'
#
loop_
_entity.id
_entity.type
_entity.pdbx_description
1 polymer ?
#
loop_
_entity_poly.entity_id
_entity_poly.type
_entity_poly.pdbx_seq_one_letter_code
_entity_poly.pdbx_strand_id
1 'polypeptide(L)'
;MFGELGDFAESLLQRPEQLAGLPVVPYDLADTWIHGVGTMPREVARVRELRGKLLALETRAAILEWPQERQRGEDFPLARKIAPHIDQAYEELMLFGEHTWGLDVKSTIKRAYGESFHEARQTEPYMRLEESWRAKAAYVDRAEVAFDKALKLLSEASGEGHAVLKTSTPTDSSPVGLARRLKNITKINITRGASHIEDEQRNVIENDYLRVEVDQFDGAIASLIDKRTEREWVDKMSSEPFGGLQV
;
A
#
# COMPACT_ATOMS: atom_id res chain seq x y z
N MET A 1 38.21 27.79 8.44
CA MET A 1 36.75 27.71 8.33
C MET A 1 36.49 26.57 7.36
N PHE A 2 35.84 25.48 7.80
CA PHE A 2 35.40 24.41 6.90
C PHE A 2 34.11 24.90 6.22
N GLY A 3 34.01 24.74 4.90
CA GLY A 3 32.83 25.19 4.13
C GLY A 3 31.63 24.25 4.28
N GLU A 4 30.46 24.74 3.91
CA GLU A 4 29.19 24.03 3.93
C GLU A 4 28.92 23.27 2.61
N LEU A 5 27.89 22.42 2.57
CA LEU A 5 27.45 21.78 1.33
C LEU A 5 27.02 22.80 0.26
N GLY A 6 26.50 23.97 0.69
CA GLY A 6 26.18 25.09 -0.18
C GLY A 6 27.43 25.64 -0.87
N ASP A 7 28.49 25.93 -0.12
CA ASP A 7 29.77 26.43 -0.67
C ASP A 7 30.38 25.44 -1.68
N PHE A 8 30.26 24.14 -1.39
CA PHE A 8 30.71 23.10 -2.30
C PHE A 8 29.89 23.07 -3.60
N ALA A 9 28.56 23.18 -3.51
CA ALA A 9 27.68 23.23 -4.67
C ALA A 9 27.96 24.47 -5.54
N GLU A 10 28.15 25.63 -4.92
CA GLU A 10 28.51 26.86 -5.64
C GLU A 10 29.85 26.73 -6.37
N SER A 11 30.86 26.16 -5.71
CA SER A 11 32.18 25.92 -6.29
C SER A 11 32.12 24.99 -7.52
N LEU A 12 31.29 23.94 -7.46
CA LEU A 12 31.05 23.04 -8.59
C LEU A 12 30.32 23.74 -9.76
N LEU A 13 29.30 24.55 -9.47
CA LEU A 13 28.53 25.26 -10.50
C LEU A 13 29.35 26.33 -11.22
N GLN A 14 30.36 26.92 -10.56
CA GLN A 14 31.30 27.85 -11.19
C GLN A 14 32.28 27.17 -12.17
N ARG A 15 32.29 25.83 -12.23
CA ARG A 15 33.19 25.02 -13.06
C ARG A 15 32.39 24.06 -13.96
N PRO A 16 31.62 24.57 -14.94
CA PRO A 16 30.75 23.77 -15.78
C PRO A 16 31.48 22.67 -16.57
N GLU A 17 32.78 22.86 -16.85
CA GLU A 17 33.64 21.84 -17.45
C GLU A 17 33.78 20.57 -16.59
N GLN A 18 33.71 20.69 -15.25
CA GLN A 18 33.72 19.54 -14.35
C GLN A 18 32.39 18.79 -14.37
N LEU A 19 31.28 19.52 -14.58
CA LEU A 19 29.94 18.94 -14.69
C LEU A 19 29.74 18.20 -16.01
N ALA A 20 30.33 18.70 -17.10
CA ALA A 20 30.23 18.08 -18.44
C ALA A 20 30.83 16.66 -18.51
N GLY A 21 31.73 16.29 -17.58
CA GLY A 21 32.34 14.97 -17.50
C GLY A 21 31.58 13.96 -16.63
N LEU A 22 30.48 14.35 -15.97
CA LEU A 22 29.75 13.46 -15.08
C LEU A 22 28.92 12.42 -15.86
N PRO A 23 28.97 11.14 -15.47
CA PRO A 23 28.16 10.12 -16.11
C PRO A 23 26.67 10.35 -15.80
N VAL A 24 25.83 10.23 -16.83
CA VAL A 24 24.37 10.25 -16.68
C VAL A 24 23.88 8.83 -16.46
N VAL A 25 23.16 8.61 -15.36
CA VAL A 25 22.47 7.35 -15.07
C VAL A 25 20.97 7.60 -15.21
N PRO A 26 20.33 7.25 -16.35
CA PRO A 26 18.94 7.61 -16.63
C PRO A 26 17.93 6.62 -16.02
N TYR A 27 18.34 5.88 -14.99
CA TYR A 27 17.57 4.81 -14.37
C TYR A 27 17.39 5.07 -12.88
N ASP A 28 16.47 4.31 -12.28
CA ASP A 28 16.31 4.30 -10.84
C ASP A 28 17.59 3.79 -10.17
N LEU A 29 17.98 4.44 -9.08
CA LEU A 29 19.12 4.05 -8.24
C LEU A 29 18.61 3.14 -7.12
N ALA A 30 17.94 2.06 -7.51
CA ALA A 30 17.35 1.11 -6.57
C ALA A 30 18.43 0.27 -5.88
N ASP A 31 18.37 0.18 -4.56
CA ASP A 31 19.27 -0.66 -3.78
C ASP A 31 18.84 -2.13 -3.86
N THR A 32 19.59 -2.96 -4.57
CA THR A 32 19.26 -4.40 -4.76
C THR A 32 19.38 -5.25 -3.49
N TRP A 33 20.01 -4.71 -2.44
CA TRP A 33 20.27 -5.39 -1.17
C TRP A 33 19.44 -4.86 0.01
N ILE A 34 18.60 -3.84 -0.19
CA ILE A 34 17.74 -3.29 0.86
C ILE A 34 16.32 -3.83 0.70
N HIS A 35 15.99 -4.82 1.54
CA HIS A 35 14.68 -5.46 1.51
C HIS A 35 13.70 -4.91 2.57
N GLY A 36 14.08 -3.88 3.32
CA GLY A 36 13.37 -3.40 4.53
C GLY A 36 11.86 -3.19 4.32
N VAL A 37 11.46 -2.36 3.36
CA VAL A 37 10.04 -2.14 3.05
C VAL A 37 9.32 -3.43 2.60
N GLY A 38 10.04 -4.37 2.00
CA GLY A 38 9.52 -5.66 1.55
C GLY A 38 9.22 -6.64 2.70
N THR A 39 9.72 -6.40 3.91
CA THR A 39 9.48 -7.30 5.07
C THR A 39 8.17 -7.01 5.80
N MET A 40 7.50 -5.90 5.49
CA MET A 40 6.22 -5.49 6.10
C MET A 40 5.14 -5.23 5.03
N PRO A 41 4.84 -6.22 4.15
CA PRO A 41 3.96 -6.00 3.01
C PRO A 41 2.52 -5.64 3.41
N ARG A 42 2.06 -6.10 4.58
CA ARG A 42 0.72 -5.79 5.11
C ARG A 42 0.61 -4.31 5.46
N GLU A 43 1.60 -3.79 6.18
CA GLU A 43 1.66 -2.40 6.60
C GLU A 43 1.87 -1.48 5.39
N VAL A 44 2.71 -1.87 4.44
CA VAL A 44 2.88 -1.14 3.17
C VAL A 44 1.58 -1.07 2.38
N ALA A 45 0.79 -2.15 2.33
CA ALA A 45 -0.52 -2.14 1.69
C ALA A 45 -1.49 -1.17 2.38
N ARG A 46 -1.56 -1.21 3.73
CA ARG A 46 -2.36 -0.29 4.54
C ARG A 46 -1.96 1.17 4.32
N VAL A 47 -0.67 1.48 4.29
CA VAL A 47 -0.15 2.83 4.02
C VAL A 47 -0.54 3.32 2.63
N ARG A 48 -0.41 2.46 1.61
CA ARG A 48 -0.82 2.80 0.23
C ARG A 48 -2.32 3.08 0.14
N GLU A 49 -3.14 2.27 0.79
CA GLU A 49 -4.58 2.48 0.87
C GLU A 49 -4.93 3.78 1.60
N LEU A 50 -4.31 4.01 2.76
CA LEU A 50 -4.59 5.16 3.62
C LEU A 50 -4.23 6.48 2.95
N ARG A 51 -3.12 6.56 2.19
CA ARG A 51 -2.76 7.75 1.39
C ARG A 51 -3.87 8.13 0.41
N GLY A 52 -4.46 7.14 -0.27
CA GLY A 52 -5.59 7.39 -1.17
C GLY A 52 -6.85 7.84 -0.44
N LYS A 53 -7.12 7.29 0.75
CA LYS A 53 -8.25 7.69 1.60
C LYS A 53 -8.09 9.11 2.15
N LEU A 54 -6.89 9.49 2.60
CA LEU A 54 -6.58 10.83 3.09
C LEU A 54 -6.81 11.88 2.00
N LEU A 55 -6.29 11.65 0.79
CA LEU A 55 -6.52 12.54 -0.35
C LEU A 55 -8.02 12.70 -0.65
N ALA A 56 -8.79 11.61 -0.62
CA ALA A 56 -10.24 11.65 -0.84
C ALA A 56 -10.98 12.42 0.27
N LEU A 57 -10.55 12.24 1.52
CA LEU A 57 -11.08 12.93 2.69
C LEU A 57 -10.82 14.44 2.59
N GLU A 58 -9.58 14.83 2.32
CA GLU A 58 -9.17 16.23 2.10
C GLU A 58 -9.96 16.89 0.98
N THR A 59 -10.05 16.21 -0.17
CA THR A 59 -10.80 16.70 -1.33
C THR A 59 -12.26 16.95 -0.94
N ARG A 60 -12.88 16.01 -0.22
CA ARG A 60 -14.27 16.14 0.22
C ARG A 60 -14.44 17.26 1.25
N ALA A 61 -13.54 17.38 2.22
CA ALA A 61 -13.56 18.47 3.20
C ALA A 61 -13.45 19.84 2.50
N ALA A 62 -12.52 19.97 1.55
CA ALA A 62 -12.35 21.19 0.77
C ALA A 62 -13.59 21.53 -0.07
N ILE A 63 -14.25 20.54 -0.69
CA ILE A 63 -15.47 20.75 -1.48
C ILE A 63 -16.65 21.17 -0.61
N LEU A 64 -16.85 20.54 0.55
CA LEU A 64 -17.98 20.83 1.44
C LEU A 64 -17.96 22.26 1.96
N GLU A 65 -16.77 22.79 2.21
CA GLU A 65 -16.56 24.15 2.71
C GLU A 65 -16.22 25.15 1.59
N TRP A 66 -16.24 24.71 0.32
CA TRP A 66 -15.90 25.57 -0.79
C TRP A 66 -16.95 26.68 -0.95
N PRO A 67 -16.57 27.97 -0.88
CA PRO A 67 -17.51 29.06 -0.98
C PRO A 67 -18.06 29.16 -2.41
N GLN A 68 -19.37 29.40 -2.55
CA GLN A 68 -20.03 29.56 -3.86
C GLN A 68 -19.61 30.85 -4.57
N GLU A 69 -19.16 31.85 -3.83
CA GLU A 69 -18.62 33.11 -4.35
C GLU A 69 -17.15 33.28 -3.94
N ARG A 70 -16.38 34.03 -4.73
CA ARG A 70 -14.98 34.36 -4.38
C ARG A 70 -14.96 35.28 -3.16
N GLN A 71 -14.91 34.68 -1.97
CA GLN A 71 -14.77 35.40 -0.72
C GLN A 71 -13.28 35.40 -0.30
N ARG A 72 -12.71 36.59 -0.12
CA ARG A 72 -11.34 36.76 0.38
C ARG A 72 -11.40 36.96 1.89
N GLY A 73 -10.73 36.07 2.64
CA GLY A 73 -10.52 36.23 4.08
C GLY A 73 -11.58 35.62 5.00
N GLU A 74 -12.41 34.70 4.50
CA GLU A 74 -13.35 33.96 5.35
C GLU A 74 -12.68 32.79 6.09
N ASP A 75 -13.28 32.44 7.21
CA ASP A 75 -12.83 31.38 8.09
C ASP A 75 -13.36 30.02 7.60
N PHE A 76 -12.53 28.98 7.69
CA PHE A 76 -12.85 27.60 7.28
C PHE A 76 -12.99 26.72 8.55
N PRO A 77 -14.08 26.83 9.32
CA PRO A 77 -14.26 26.13 10.60
C PRO A 77 -14.20 24.60 10.50
N LEU A 78 -14.67 23.99 9.42
CA LEU A 78 -14.58 22.54 9.21
C LEU A 78 -13.13 22.15 8.92
N ALA A 79 -12.46 22.83 7.99
CA ALA A 79 -11.05 22.59 7.70
C ALA A 79 -10.18 22.76 8.95
N ARG A 80 -10.42 23.79 9.78
CA ARG A 80 -9.65 24.00 11.03
C ARG A 80 -9.83 22.86 12.04
N LYS A 81 -10.99 22.21 12.06
CA LYS A 81 -11.25 21.04 12.93
C LYS A 81 -10.62 19.77 12.40
N ILE A 82 -10.62 19.58 11.09
CA ILE A 82 -10.14 18.34 10.45
C ILE A 82 -8.62 18.36 10.24
N ALA A 83 -8.04 19.51 9.89
CA ALA A 83 -6.62 19.64 9.52
C ALA A 83 -5.65 19.02 10.53
N PRO A 84 -5.77 19.23 11.86
CA PRO A 84 -4.86 18.61 12.83
C PRO A 84 -4.84 17.07 12.77
N HIS A 85 -5.96 16.44 12.40
CA HIS A 85 -6.05 14.99 12.27
C HIS A 85 -5.47 14.48 10.95
N ILE A 86 -5.64 15.24 9.86
CA ILE A 86 -4.98 14.95 8.58
C ILE A 86 -3.46 15.10 8.72
N ASP A 87 -3.01 16.20 9.34
CA ASP A 87 -1.59 16.48 9.59
C ASP A 87 -0.96 15.38 10.42
N GLN A 88 -1.62 14.96 11.50
CA GLN A 88 -1.16 13.83 12.31
C GLN A 88 -1.09 12.54 11.47
N ALA A 89 -2.10 12.25 10.64
CA ALA A 89 -2.08 11.06 9.80
C ALA A 89 -0.90 11.09 8.81
N TYR A 90 -0.61 12.23 8.18
CA TYR A 90 0.56 12.36 7.31
C TYR A 90 1.87 12.24 8.05
N GLU A 91 2.00 12.87 9.22
CA GLU A 91 3.20 12.79 10.04
C GLU A 91 3.52 11.33 10.40
N GLU A 92 2.53 10.59 10.88
CA GLU A 92 2.69 9.17 11.21
C GLU A 92 3.05 8.34 9.96
N LEU A 93 2.49 8.65 8.79
CA LEU A 93 2.87 7.98 7.54
C LEU A 93 4.27 8.35 7.05
N MET A 94 4.75 9.57 7.33
CA MET A 94 6.13 9.98 7.06
C MET A 94 7.12 9.27 7.98
N LEU A 95 6.78 9.14 9.26
CA LEU A 95 7.56 8.36 10.22
C LEU A 95 7.59 6.88 9.81
N PHE A 96 6.46 6.28 9.43
CA PHE A 96 6.51 4.95 8.81
C PHE A 96 7.44 4.88 7.58
N GLY A 97 7.51 5.96 6.79
CA GLY A 97 8.41 6.08 5.64
C GLY A 97 9.89 6.29 5.98
N GLU A 98 10.28 6.50 7.24
CA GLU A 98 11.68 6.72 7.59
C GLU A 98 12.55 5.50 7.26
N HIS A 99 13.74 5.73 6.71
CA HIS A 99 14.60 4.69 6.14
C HIS A 99 15.14 3.68 7.17
N THR A 100 15.14 4.02 8.46
CA THR A 100 15.53 3.11 9.53
C THR A 100 14.40 2.12 9.80
N TRP A 101 14.67 0.84 9.56
CA TRP A 101 13.66 -0.22 9.60
C TRP A 101 13.86 -1.16 10.78
N GLY A 102 13.42 -0.73 11.97
CA GLY A 102 13.66 -1.43 13.22
C GLY A 102 15.11 -1.34 13.71
N LEU A 103 15.51 -2.25 14.59
CA LEU A 103 16.86 -2.31 15.14
C LEU A 103 17.88 -2.83 14.13
N ASP A 104 19.14 -2.40 14.27
CA ASP A 104 20.24 -2.91 13.45
C ASP A 104 20.47 -4.41 13.72
N VAL A 105 20.15 -5.21 12.71
CA VAL A 105 20.28 -6.67 12.75
C VAL A 105 21.71 -7.10 13.08
N LYS A 106 22.73 -6.36 12.59
CA LYS A 106 24.14 -6.77 12.72
C LYS A 106 24.64 -6.70 14.17
N SER A 107 24.12 -5.76 14.94
CA SER A 107 24.44 -5.58 16.36
C SER A 107 23.43 -6.23 17.30
N THR A 108 22.20 -6.50 16.84
CA THR A 108 21.12 -7.01 17.70
C THR A 108 21.10 -8.53 17.77
N ILE A 109 21.29 -9.26 16.67
CA ILE A 109 21.13 -10.72 16.63
C ILE A 109 22.29 -11.43 15.94
N LYS A 110 22.50 -12.71 16.30
CA LYS A 110 23.23 -13.65 15.44
C LYS A 110 22.24 -14.30 14.48
N ARG A 111 22.44 -14.12 13.17
CA ARG A 111 21.56 -14.69 12.14
C ARG A 111 21.57 -16.21 12.21
N ALA A 112 20.39 -16.80 12.26
CA ALA A 112 20.14 -18.24 12.23
C ALA A 112 19.21 -18.56 11.05
N TYR A 113 19.33 -19.76 10.50
CA TYR A 113 18.60 -20.22 9.31
C TYR A 113 18.16 -21.68 9.49
N GLY A 114 17.13 -22.10 8.75
CA GLY A 114 16.55 -23.45 8.84
C GLY A 114 16.04 -23.77 10.26
N GLU A 115 16.19 -25.01 10.70
CA GLU A 115 15.70 -25.44 12.02
C GLU A 115 16.19 -24.56 13.19
N SER A 116 17.47 -24.14 13.13
CA SER A 116 18.07 -23.29 14.18
C SER A 116 17.39 -21.91 14.31
N PHE A 117 16.72 -21.43 13.26
CA PHE A 117 15.98 -20.18 13.30
C PHE A 117 14.78 -20.27 14.24
N HIS A 118 14.07 -21.40 14.30
CA HIS A 118 12.88 -21.53 15.13
C HIS A 118 13.20 -21.34 16.61
N GLU A 119 14.31 -21.92 17.08
CA GLU A 119 14.79 -21.75 18.45
C GLU A 119 15.33 -20.32 18.68
N ALA A 120 16.16 -19.82 17.76
CA ALA A 120 16.73 -18.49 17.87
C ALA A 120 15.66 -17.40 17.93
N ARG A 121 14.58 -17.55 17.16
CA ARG A 121 13.45 -16.61 17.13
C ARG A 121 12.76 -16.47 18.49
N GLN A 122 12.80 -17.50 19.34
CA GLN A 122 12.23 -17.45 20.69
C GLN A 122 13.15 -16.79 21.72
N THR A 123 14.35 -16.36 21.33
CA THR A 123 15.28 -15.68 22.24
C THR A 123 15.00 -14.19 22.36
N GLU A 124 15.37 -13.58 23.49
CA GLU A 124 15.17 -12.15 23.74
C GLU A 124 15.70 -11.24 22.61
N PRO A 125 16.90 -11.46 22.04
CA PRO A 125 17.40 -10.56 21.00
C PRO A 125 16.53 -10.54 19.74
N TYR A 126 15.95 -11.69 19.36
CA TYR A 126 15.01 -11.78 18.24
C TYR A 126 13.65 -11.17 18.60
N MET A 127 13.14 -11.43 19.81
CA MET A 127 11.89 -10.82 20.27
C MET A 127 11.96 -9.29 20.30
N ARG A 128 13.08 -8.73 20.78
CA ARG A 128 13.35 -7.29 20.79
C ARG A 128 13.46 -6.71 19.38
N LEU A 129 14.09 -7.44 18.45
CA LEU A 129 14.09 -7.07 17.03
C LEU A 129 12.66 -7.03 16.46
N GLU A 130 11.84 -8.03 16.73
CA GLU A 130 10.43 -8.03 16.30
C GLU A 130 9.62 -6.89 16.93
N GLU A 131 9.86 -6.56 18.20
CA GLU A 131 9.22 -5.43 18.88
C GLU A 131 9.55 -4.11 18.19
N SER A 132 10.77 -3.93 17.68
CA SER A 132 11.13 -2.75 16.89
C SER A 132 10.33 -2.64 15.58
N TRP A 133 9.98 -3.78 14.96
CA TRP A 133 9.09 -3.79 13.80
C TRP A 133 7.64 -3.51 14.19
N ARG A 134 7.18 -4.00 15.35
CA ARG A 134 5.85 -3.64 15.89
C ARG A 134 5.76 -2.14 16.17
N ALA A 135 6.82 -1.54 16.71
CA ALA A 135 6.89 -0.08 16.90
C ALA A 135 6.78 0.67 15.56
N LYS A 136 7.43 0.16 14.51
CA LYS A 136 7.28 0.68 13.15
C LYS A 136 5.85 0.54 12.62
N ALA A 137 5.22 -0.62 12.80
CA ALA A 137 3.83 -0.86 12.42
C ALA A 137 2.85 0.08 13.14
N ALA A 138 3.14 0.43 14.41
CA ALA A 138 2.29 1.29 15.21
C ALA A 138 2.14 2.72 14.65
N TYR A 139 3.08 3.21 13.83
CA TYR A 139 2.89 4.46 13.07
C TYR A 139 1.66 4.36 12.14
N VAL A 140 1.50 3.22 11.46
CA VAL A 140 0.34 2.99 10.58
C VAL A 140 -0.97 2.94 11.38
N ASP A 141 -0.95 2.26 12.53
CA ASP A 141 -2.12 2.18 13.42
C ASP A 141 -2.54 3.58 13.91
N ARG A 142 -1.58 4.42 14.30
CA ARG A 142 -1.87 5.81 14.73
C ARG A 142 -2.36 6.69 13.58
N ALA A 143 -1.81 6.51 12.37
CA ALA A 143 -2.28 7.20 11.19
C ALA A 143 -3.75 6.85 10.86
N GLU A 144 -4.13 5.59 10.96
CA GLU A 144 -5.51 5.14 10.76
C GLU A 144 -6.46 5.73 11.83
N VAL A 145 -6.05 5.74 13.10
CA VAL A 145 -6.83 6.38 14.17
C VAL A 145 -7.01 7.88 13.93
N ALA A 146 -5.99 8.58 13.44
CA ALA A 146 -6.08 10.00 13.10
C ALA A 146 -7.03 10.22 11.90
N PHE A 147 -6.93 9.38 10.87
CA PHE A 147 -7.85 9.39 9.74
C PHE A 147 -9.32 9.14 10.17
N ASP A 148 -9.58 8.18 11.05
CA ASP A 148 -10.94 7.87 11.51
C ASP A 148 -11.57 9.05 12.28
N LYS A 149 -10.77 9.79 13.06
CA LYS A 149 -11.23 11.02 13.72
C LYS A 149 -11.59 12.09 12.69
N ALA A 150 -10.75 12.31 11.69
CA ALA A 150 -11.02 13.24 10.58
C ALA A 150 -12.30 12.85 9.83
N LEU A 151 -12.47 11.56 9.54
CA LEU A 151 -13.62 11.02 8.83
C LEU A 151 -14.91 11.20 9.61
N LYS A 152 -14.88 10.98 10.93
CA LYS A 152 -16.02 11.18 11.81
C LYS A 152 -16.50 12.64 11.76
N LEU A 153 -15.59 13.60 11.92
CA LEU A 153 -15.91 15.03 11.85
C LEU A 153 -16.50 15.43 10.49
N LEU A 154 -15.94 14.91 9.41
CA LEU A 154 -16.43 15.14 8.04
C LEU A 154 -17.83 14.55 7.83
N SER A 155 -18.07 13.34 8.35
CA SER A 155 -19.37 12.66 8.25
C SER A 155 -20.45 13.44 8.99
N GLU A 156 -20.16 13.88 10.22
CA GLU A 156 -21.04 14.72 11.03
C GLU A 156 -21.39 16.04 10.32
N ALA A 157 -20.40 16.68 9.68
CA ALA A 157 -20.62 17.92 8.94
C ALA A 157 -21.43 17.73 7.65
N SER A 158 -21.31 16.58 6.98
CA SER A 158 -22.00 16.31 5.72
C SER A 158 -23.43 15.77 5.87
N GLY A 159 -23.85 15.40 7.10
CA GLY A 159 -25.15 14.77 7.35
C GLY A 159 -25.27 13.33 6.82
N GLU A 160 -24.24 12.81 6.15
CA GLU A 160 -24.14 11.42 5.71
C GLU A 160 -23.52 10.59 6.84
N GLY A 161 -24.31 9.74 7.51
CA GLY A 161 -23.76 8.78 8.49
C GLY A 161 -22.74 7.86 7.83
N HIS A 162 -21.51 7.79 8.38
CA HIS A 162 -20.36 6.96 7.95
C HIS A 162 -20.42 6.47 6.50
N ALA A 163 -20.57 7.39 5.53
CA ALA A 163 -20.58 7.01 4.14
C ALA A 163 -19.14 6.63 3.74
N VAL A 164 -18.96 5.36 3.35
CA VAL A 164 -17.69 4.79 2.90
C VAL A 164 -17.00 5.75 1.92
N LEU A 165 -15.86 6.33 2.32
CA LEU A 165 -14.98 7.08 1.43
C LEU A 165 -14.49 6.12 0.35
N LYS A 166 -15.21 6.05 -0.77
CA LYS A 166 -14.72 5.38 -1.96
C LYS A 166 -13.56 6.22 -2.46
N THR A 167 -12.37 5.60 -2.53
CA THR A 167 -11.18 6.23 -3.11
C THR A 167 -11.56 6.78 -4.48
N SER A 168 -11.60 8.10 -4.59
CA SER A 168 -11.71 8.79 -5.87
C SER A 168 -10.41 8.52 -6.61
N THR A 169 -10.45 7.50 -7.46
CA THR A 169 -9.46 7.41 -8.53
C THR A 169 -9.72 8.60 -9.46
N PRO A 170 -8.70 9.37 -9.87
CA PRO A 170 -8.89 10.57 -10.70
C PRO A 170 -9.52 10.30 -12.07
N THR A 171 -9.76 9.04 -12.44
CA THR A 171 -10.06 8.63 -13.81
C THR A 171 -11.53 8.46 -14.14
N ASP A 172 -12.47 8.45 -13.18
CA ASP A 172 -13.90 8.53 -13.51
C ASP A 172 -14.77 8.84 -12.27
N SER A 173 -14.97 10.14 -11.98
CA SER A 173 -15.90 10.61 -10.95
C SER A 173 -17.36 10.70 -11.46
N SER A 174 -17.64 10.21 -12.67
CA SER A 174 -19.00 10.27 -13.20
C SER A 174 -19.94 9.29 -12.46
N PRO A 175 -21.23 9.65 -12.29
CA PRO A 175 -22.25 8.74 -11.78
C PRO A 175 -22.34 7.42 -12.56
N VAL A 176 -21.94 7.45 -13.84
CA VAL A 176 -21.92 6.30 -14.76
C VAL A 176 -20.77 5.34 -14.43
N GLY A 177 -19.57 5.87 -14.15
CA GLY A 177 -18.40 5.08 -13.76
C GLY A 177 -18.63 4.31 -12.45
N LEU A 178 -19.27 4.96 -11.48
CA LEU A 178 -19.63 4.36 -10.20
C LEU A 178 -20.65 3.23 -10.34
N ALA A 179 -21.70 3.44 -11.15
CA ALA A 179 -22.72 2.43 -11.44
C ALA A 179 -22.16 1.22 -12.21
N ARG A 180 -21.21 1.45 -13.14
CA ARG A 180 -20.52 0.39 -13.89
C ARG A 180 -19.67 -0.49 -12.99
N ARG A 181 -18.97 0.11 -12.00
CA ARG A 181 -18.16 -0.62 -11.02
C ARG A 181 -19.00 -1.49 -10.08
N LEU A 182 -20.15 -0.98 -9.62
CA LEU A 182 -21.09 -1.74 -8.78
C LEU A 182 -21.73 -2.92 -9.51
N LYS A 183 -22.01 -2.78 -10.82
CA LYS A 183 -22.51 -3.87 -11.67
C LYS A 183 -21.47 -4.97 -11.95
N ASN A 184 -20.18 -4.63 -11.96
CA ASN A 184 -19.12 -5.61 -12.21
C ASN A 184 -18.76 -6.44 -10.96
N ILE A 185 -18.91 -5.88 -9.76
CA ILE A 185 -18.69 -6.63 -8.49
C ILE A 185 -19.83 -7.64 -8.25
N THR A 186 -21.05 -7.33 -8.68
CA THR A 186 -22.21 -8.24 -8.58
C THR A 186 -22.18 -9.41 -9.56
N LYS A 187 -21.21 -9.44 -10.49
CA LYS A 187 -20.97 -10.55 -11.43
C LYS A 187 -19.86 -11.51 -11.00
N ILE A 188 -19.37 -11.40 -9.77
CA ILE A 188 -18.54 -12.46 -9.19
C ILE A 188 -19.50 -13.56 -8.75
N ASN A 189 -19.75 -14.53 -9.64
CA ASN A 189 -20.34 -15.80 -9.25
C ASN A 189 -19.30 -16.56 -8.41
N ILE A 190 -19.27 -16.30 -7.11
CA ILE A 190 -18.71 -17.28 -6.19
C ILE A 190 -19.76 -18.38 -6.13
N THR A 191 -19.51 -19.50 -6.80
CA THR A 191 -20.34 -20.70 -6.71
C THR A 191 -20.24 -21.25 -5.29
N ARG A 192 -20.94 -20.65 -4.33
CA ARG A 192 -21.27 -21.29 -3.04
C ARG A 192 -22.42 -22.25 -3.31
N GLY A 193 -22.10 -23.36 -3.96
CA GLY A 193 -23.05 -24.44 -4.22
C GLY A 193 -23.25 -25.28 -2.96
N ALA A 194 -24.37 -25.09 -2.28
CA ALA A 194 -25.02 -26.21 -1.61
C ALA A 194 -25.70 -27.07 -2.70
N SER A 195 -25.55 -28.39 -2.54
CA SER A 195 -26.14 -29.49 -3.33
C SER A 195 -25.68 -29.65 -4.79
N HIS A 196 -24.87 -30.69 -5.00
CA HIS A 196 -24.48 -31.30 -6.29
C HIS A 196 -23.74 -30.40 -7.29
N ILE A 197 -22.45 -30.16 -7.01
CA ILE A 197 -21.43 -29.88 -8.03
C ILE A 197 -20.62 -31.17 -8.15
N GLU A 198 -20.46 -31.71 -9.35
CA GLU A 198 -19.54 -32.83 -9.62
C GLU A 198 -18.13 -32.46 -9.10
N ASP A 199 -17.44 -33.37 -8.41
CA ASP A 199 -16.19 -33.09 -7.66
C ASP A 199 -15.12 -32.36 -8.49
N GLU A 200 -15.16 -32.48 -9.82
CA GLU A 200 -14.24 -31.86 -10.78
C GLU A 200 -14.39 -30.33 -10.95
N GLN A 201 -15.45 -29.69 -10.44
CA GLN A 201 -15.65 -28.23 -10.58
C GLN A 201 -15.39 -27.43 -9.29
N ARG A 202 -15.00 -28.07 -8.18
CA ARG A 202 -14.84 -27.38 -6.89
C ARG A 202 -13.61 -26.47 -6.80
N ASN A 203 -12.64 -26.66 -7.69
CA ASN A 203 -11.36 -25.96 -7.66
C ASN A 203 -11.19 -24.92 -8.79
N VAL A 204 -12.28 -24.60 -9.50
CA VAL A 204 -12.27 -23.66 -10.63
C VAL A 204 -13.05 -22.39 -10.27
N ILE A 205 -12.41 -21.23 -10.46
CA ILE A 205 -13.03 -19.90 -10.35
C ILE A 205 -13.04 -19.29 -11.76
N GLU A 206 -14.23 -19.01 -12.29
CA GLU A 206 -14.39 -18.56 -13.67
C GLU A 206 -15.32 -17.34 -13.78
N ASN A 207 -15.00 -16.44 -14.71
CA ASN A 207 -15.88 -15.36 -15.14
C ASN A 207 -15.86 -15.21 -16.68
N ASP A 208 -16.42 -14.12 -17.20
CA ASP A 208 -16.50 -13.83 -18.64
C ASP A 208 -15.10 -13.72 -19.32
N TYR A 209 -14.05 -13.47 -18.54
CA TYR A 209 -12.70 -13.15 -19.02
C TYR A 209 -11.63 -14.15 -18.61
N LEU A 210 -11.73 -14.70 -17.41
CA LEU A 210 -10.69 -15.54 -16.81
C LEU A 210 -11.27 -16.85 -16.33
N ARG A 211 -10.50 -17.93 -16.49
CA ARG A 211 -10.70 -19.21 -15.78
C ARG A 211 -9.43 -19.48 -14.97
N VAL A 212 -9.60 -19.63 -13.66
CA VAL A 212 -8.53 -19.95 -12.71
C VAL A 212 -8.81 -21.32 -12.14
N GLU A 213 -7.83 -22.20 -12.15
CA GLU A 213 -7.90 -23.51 -11.50
C GLU A 213 -6.84 -23.57 -10.41
N VAL A 214 -7.24 -24.07 -9.25
CA VAL A 214 -6.38 -24.19 -8.07
C VAL A 214 -6.13 -25.67 -7.81
N ASP A 215 -4.89 -26.07 -7.54
CA ASP A 215 -4.59 -27.41 -7.07
C ASP A 215 -5.10 -27.57 -5.64
N GLN A 216 -5.85 -28.64 -5.40
CA GLN A 216 -6.53 -28.88 -4.12
C GLN A 216 -5.59 -29.38 -3.00
N PHE A 217 -4.39 -29.87 -3.35
CA PHE A 217 -3.43 -30.43 -2.40
C PHE A 217 -2.48 -29.36 -1.87
N ASP A 218 -1.96 -28.50 -2.73
CA ASP A 218 -0.98 -27.47 -2.35
C ASP A 218 -1.52 -26.02 -2.42
N GLY A 219 -2.71 -25.81 -2.99
CA GLY A 219 -3.33 -24.50 -3.13
C GLY A 219 -2.71 -23.61 -4.21
N ALA A 220 -1.82 -24.14 -5.05
CA ALA A 220 -1.21 -23.43 -6.15
C ALA A 220 -2.19 -23.18 -7.29
N ILE A 221 -1.96 -22.14 -8.10
CA ILE A 221 -2.75 -21.94 -9.32
C ILE A 221 -2.21 -22.90 -10.39
N ALA A 222 -2.96 -23.95 -10.70
CA ALA A 222 -2.61 -24.96 -11.69
C ALA A 222 -2.87 -24.49 -13.14
N SER A 223 -3.79 -23.54 -13.33
CA SER A 223 -4.12 -22.97 -14.64
C SER A 223 -4.70 -21.57 -14.48
N LEU A 224 -4.30 -20.65 -15.36
CA LEU A 224 -4.86 -19.30 -15.47
C LEU A 224 -5.04 -19.00 -16.96
N ILE A 225 -6.29 -19.12 -17.43
CA ILE A 225 -6.64 -18.90 -18.84
C ILE A 225 -7.31 -17.55 -19.00
N ASP A 226 -6.78 -16.73 -19.91
CA ASP A 226 -7.50 -15.59 -20.48
C ASP A 226 -8.40 -16.07 -21.62
N LYS A 227 -9.71 -16.09 -21.37
CA LYS A 227 -10.74 -16.57 -22.30
C LYS A 227 -10.86 -15.72 -23.56
N ARG A 228 -10.34 -14.48 -23.56
CA ARG A 228 -10.35 -13.62 -24.76
C ARG A 228 -9.24 -13.97 -25.73
N THR A 229 -8.10 -14.38 -25.19
CA THR A 229 -6.90 -14.70 -25.99
C THR A 229 -6.65 -16.19 -26.07
N GLU A 230 -7.40 -16.99 -25.31
CA GLU A 230 -7.23 -18.44 -25.12
C GLU A 230 -5.83 -18.81 -24.64
N ARG A 231 -5.11 -17.87 -24.02
CA ARG A 231 -3.75 -18.08 -23.54
C ARG A 231 -3.75 -18.64 -22.12
N GLU A 232 -3.01 -19.71 -21.93
CA GLU A 232 -2.59 -20.21 -20.62
C GLU A 232 -1.42 -19.38 -20.11
N TRP A 233 -1.52 -18.87 -18.89
CA TRP A 233 -0.50 -18.03 -18.25
C TRP A 233 0.34 -18.80 -17.23
N VAL A 234 -0.08 -20.01 -16.86
CA VAL A 234 0.72 -20.91 -16.00
C VAL A 234 1.60 -21.80 -16.87
N ASP A 235 2.92 -21.79 -16.62
CA ASP A 235 3.81 -22.80 -17.18
C ASP A 235 3.62 -24.14 -16.46
N LYS A 236 2.78 -25.00 -17.04
CA LYS A 236 2.47 -26.33 -16.49
C LYS A 236 3.64 -27.31 -16.49
N MET A 237 4.74 -26.96 -17.15
CA MET A 237 5.96 -27.78 -17.18
C MET A 237 6.96 -27.36 -16.09
N SER A 238 6.72 -26.25 -15.40
CA SER A 238 7.53 -25.80 -14.27
C SER A 238 7.45 -26.79 -13.11
N SER A 239 8.60 -27.05 -12.47
CA SER A 239 8.64 -27.80 -11.20
C SER A 239 8.16 -26.98 -10.01
N GLU A 240 8.06 -25.66 -10.17
CA GLU A 240 7.63 -24.73 -9.13
C GLU A 240 6.17 -24.29 -9.36
N PRO A 241 5.33 -24.33 -8.31
CA PRO A 241 3.93 -23.93 -8.40
C PRO A 241 3.76 -22.44 -8.66
N PHE A 242 2.83 -22.06 -9.53
CA PHE A 242 2.51 -20.66 -9.78
C PHE A 242 1.75 -20.05 -8.60
N GLY A 243 2.39 -19.10 -7.91
CA GLY A 243 1.80 -18.42 -6.75
C GLY A 243 1.75 -19.25 -5.46
N GLY A 244 2.41 -20.41 -5.43
CA GLY A 244 2.58 -21.19 -4.21
C GLY A 244 3.53 -20.48 -3.23
N LEU A 245 3.16 -20.39 -1.95
CA LEU A 245 4.13 -20.11 -0.90
C LEU A 245 4.87 -21.42 -0.61
N GLN A 246 6.16 -21.49 -0.95
CA GLN A 246 7.05 -22.47 -0.32
C GLN A 246 7.08 -22.16 1.18
N VAL A 247 6.47 -23.04 1.98
CA VAL A 247 6.49 -22.98 3.45
C VAL A 247 7.72 -23.72 3.96
#